data_AF-A0A7J2YTW6-F1
#
_entry.id   AF-A0A7J2YTW6-F1
#
_cell.length_a   1.000
_cell.length_b   1.000
_cell.length_c   1.000
_cell.angle_alpha   90.00
_cell.angle_beta   90.00
_cell.angle_gamma   90.00
#
_symmetry.space_group_name_H-M   'P 1'
#
loop_
_entity.id
_entity.type
_entity.pdbx_description
1 polymer ?
#
loop_
_entity_poly.entity_id
_entity_poly.type
_entity_poly.pdbx_seq_one_letter_code
_entity_poly.pdbx_strand_id
1 'polypeptide(L)'
;MANTNEKDERDFSIELKSNQHLTRLSTSSNGSSGGVLIEGTLGKLQRALFVEPEILEIKGNCGVLRVNLRMSEVKEPAKNDDGGEE
;
A
#
# COMPACT_ATOMS: atom_id res chain seq x y z
N MET A 1 -30.68 1.60 3.09
CA MET A 1 -29.90 2.17 4.20
C MET A 1 -28.50 2.41 3.65
N ALA A 2 -28.14 3.68 3.41
CA ALA A 2 -26.82 4.03 2.92
C ALA A 2 -25.82 3.87 4.07
N ASN A 3 -24.77 3.06 3.87
CA ASN A 3 -23.76 2.82 4.89
C ASN A 3 -22.86 4.07 4.96
N THR A 4 -23.01 4.87 6.00
CA THR A 4 -22.37 6.19 6.15
C THR A 4 -20.90 6.12 6.60
N ASN A 5 -20.09 5.18 6.10
CA ASN A 5 -18.65 5.09 6.39
C ASN A 5 -17.74 5.10 5.14
N GLU A 6 -18.24 5.51 3.98
CA GLU A 6 -17.47 5.55 2.71
C GLU A 6 -16.48 6.72 2.61
N LYS A 7 -16.36 7.59 3.62
CA LYS A 7 -15.57 8.84 3.51
C LYS A 7 -14.06 8.68 3.76
N ASP A 8 -13.61 7.56 4.30
CA ASP A 8 -12.21 7.32 4.66
C ASP A 8 -11.62 6.02 4.10
N GLU A 9 -12.32 5.34 3.20
CA GLU A 9 -11.75 4.21 2.48
C GLU A 9 -10.63 4.69 1.54
N ARG A 10 -9.62 3.83 1.35
CA ARG A 10 -8.46 4.11 0.48
C ARG A 10 -8.32 2.95 -0.48
N ASP A 11 -8.59 3.22 -1.74
CA ASP A 11 -8.44 2.23 -2.80
C ASP A 11 -6.98 1.97 -3.10
N PHE A 12 -6.65 0.72 -3.43
CA PHE A 12 -5.35 0.38 -3.98
C PHE A 12 -5.49 -0.61 -5.12
N SER A 13 -4.51 -0.59 -6.02
CA SER A 13 -4.37 -1.59 -7.07
C SER A 13 -2.91 -1.99 -7.23
N ILE A 14 -2.70 -3.28 -7.53
CA ILE A 14 -1.39 -3.85 -7.87
C ILE A 14 -1.51 -4.47 -9.25
N GLU A 15 -0.72 -3.97 -10.20
CA GLU A 15 -0.60 -4.54 -11.54
C GLU A 15 0.79 -5.16 -11.67
N LEU A 16 0.84 -6.49 -11.82
CA LEU A 16 2.08 -7.24 -12.01
C LEU A 16 2.19 -7.70 -13.47
N LYS A 17 3.40 -7.63 -14.04
CA LYS A 17 3.66 -8.08 -15.43
C LYS A 17 3.52 -9.59 -15.62
N SER A 18 3.60 -10.37 -14.53
CA SER A 18 3.49 -11.83 -14.54
C SER A 18 3.14 -12.34 -13.14
N ASN A 19 2.42 -13.46 -13.08
CA ASN A 19 2.06 -14.13 -11.82
C ASN A 19 3.27 -14.62 -11.01
N GLN A 20 4.43 -14.81 -11.65
CA GLN A 20 5.68 -15.17 -10.97
C GLN A 20 6.16 -14.10 -9.97
N HIS A 21 5.67 -12.87 -10.10
CA HIS A 21 6.00 -11.76 -9.20
C HIS A 21 5.06 -11.68 -7.99
N LEU A 22 4.03 -12.53 -7.96
CA LEU A 22 3.16 -12.74 -6.80
C LEU A 22 3.70 -13.92 -6.00
N THR A 23 4.13 -13.66 -4.77
CA THR A 23 4.66 -14.67 -3.86
C THR A 23 3.54 -15.37 -3.11
N ARG A 24 2.51 -14.62 -2.68
CA ARG A 24 1.41 -15.17 -1.88
C ARG A 24 0.10 -14.42 -2.13
N LEU A 25 -0.98 -15.19 -2.24
CA LEU A 25 -2.34 -14.71 -2.12
C LEU A 25 -3.09 -15.66 -1.18
N SER A 26 -3.50 -15.17 -0.02
CA SER A 26 -4.23 -15.98 0.95
C SER A 26 -5.36 -15.21 1.60
N THR A 27 -6.52 -15.85 1.70
CA THR A 27 -7.70 -15.36 2.42
C THR A 27 -7.76 -16.09 3.76
N SER A 28 -7.83 -15.37 4.88
CA SER A 28 -8.08 -16.00 6.19
C SER A 28 -9.59 -16.19 6.38
N SER A 29 -10.00 -17.41 6.70
CA SER A 29 -11.41 -17.76 6.98
C SER A 29 -11.76 -17.72 8.47
N ASN A 30 -10.85 -17.24 9.32
CA ASN A 30 -11.00 -17.33 10.77
C ASN A 30 -11.65 -16.05 11.32
N GLY A 31 -12.97 -16.08 11.49
CA GLY A 31 -13.76 -15.02 12.13
C GLY A 31 -14.57 -14.15 11.15
N SER A 32 -15.47 -13.33 11.70
CA SER A 32 -16.52 -12.57 10.98
C SER A 32 -16.02 -11.49 10.00
N SER A 33 -14.71 -11.35 9.81
CA SER A 33 -14.06 -10.35 8.93
C SER A 33 -12.77 -10.90 8.32
N GLY A 34 -12.86 -12.02 7.61
CA GLY A 34 -11.71 -12.67 6.96
C GLY A 34 -10.83 -11.69 6.17
N GLY A 35 -9.53 -11.68 6.46
CA GLY A 35 -8.56 -10.79 5.85
C GLY A 35 -7.95 -11.39 4.57
N VAL A 36 -7.40 -10.53 3.71
CA VAL A 36 -6.68 -10.95 2.50
C VAL A 36 -5.23 -10.48 2.60
N LEU A 37 -4.28 -11.38 2.38
CA LEU A 37 -2.86 -11.09 2.29
C LEU A 37 -2.41 -11.26 0.83
N ILE A 38 -1.79 -10.21 0.29
CA ILE A 38 -1.19 -10.17 -1.04
C ILE A 38 0.29 -9.82 -0.86
N GLU A 39 1.19 -10.76 -1.15
CA GLU A 39 2.63 -10.57 -1.07
C GLU A 39 3.28 -10.81 -2.43
N GLY A 40 4.23 -9.97 -2.81
CA GLY A 40 4.94 -10.07 -4.08
C GLY A 40 6.02 -9.00 -4.22
N THR A 41 6.52 -8.80 -5.44
CA THR A 41 7.54 -7.80 -5.73
C THR A 41 7.18 -6.94 -6.95
N LEU A 42 7.35 -5.62 -6.84
CA LEU A 42 7.32 -4.70 -7.99
C LEU A 42 8.65 -4.72 -8.76
N GLY A 43 9.66 -5.45 -8.27
CA GLY A 43 11.01 -5.47 -8.81
C GLY A 43 11.83 -4.25 -8.40
N LYS A 44 12.83 -3.87 -9.22
CA LYS A 44 13.66 -2.68 -8.98
C LYS A 44 12.82 -1.41 -9.09
N LEU A 45 12.88 -0.54 -8.08
CA LEU A 45 12.19 0.74 -8.08
C LEU A 45 12.64 1.59 -9.27
N GLN A 46 11.68 2.05 -10.07
CA GLN A 46 11.91 2.97 -11.19
C GLN A 46 11.45 4.39 -10.84
N ARG A 47 10.33 4.52 -10.10
CA ARG A 47 9.82 5.79 -9.59
C ARG A 47 8.83 5.59 -8.44
N ALA A 48 8.72 6.58 -7.57
CA ALA A 48 7.64 6.75 -6.62
C ALA A 48 7.23 8.22 -6.63
N LEU A 49 5.98 8.52 -7.02
CA LEU A 49 5.51 9.91 -7.14
C LEU A 49 3.98 9.99 -7.06
N PHE A 50 3.49 11.17 -6.67
CA PHE A 50 2.07 11.51 -6.77
C PHE A 50 1.73 11.84 -8.23
N VAL A 51 0.98 10.97 -8.90
CA VAL A 51 0.53 11.19 -10.30
C VAL A 51 -0.66 12.13 -10.36
N GLU A 52 -1.41 12.19 -9.26
CA GLU A 52 -2.48 13.12 -8.96
C GLU A 52 -2.36 13.52 -7.48
N PRO A 53 -2.99 14.63 -7.02
CA PRO A 53 -2.88 15.08 -5.63
C PRO A 53 -3.25 14.02 -4.57
N GLU A 54 -4.07 13.05 -4.96
CA GLU A 54 -4.58 11.98 -4.08
C GLU A 54 -4.14 10.58 -4.53
N ILE A 55 -3.20 10.43 -5.48
CA ILE A 55 -2.77 9.12 -5.97
C ILE A 55 -1.25 8.98 -5.94
N LEU A 56 -0.75 8.16 -5.02
CA LEU A 56 0.64 7.73 -4.99
C LEU A 56 0.84 6.53 -5.92
N GLU A 57 1.70 6.69 -6.93
CA GLU A 57 2.15 5.60 -7.79
C GLU A 57 3.57 5.18 -7.43
N ILE A 58 3.75 3.90 -7.11
CA ILE A 58 5.05 3.24 -6.94
C ILE A 58 5.23 2.28 -8.11
N LYS A 59 6.18 2.57 -8.99
CA LYS A 59 6.48 1.74 -10.17
C LYS A 59 7.84 1.09 -10.02
N GLY A 60 7.84 -0.23 -10.12
CA GLY A 60 9.05 -1.01 -10.35
C GLY A 60 9.08 -1.63 -11.75
N ASN A 61 10.16 -2.32 -12.08
CA ASN A 61 10.30 -2.93 -13.41
C ASN A 61 9.41 -4.17 -13.63
N CYS A 62 8.79 -4.73 -12.59
CA CYS A 62 7.91 -5.90 -12.64
C CYS A 62 6.43 -5.58 -12.39
N GLY A 63 6.10 -4.34 -11.99
CA GLY A 63 4.72 -3.96 -11.71
C GLY A 63 4.55 -2.53 -11.18
N VAL A 64 3.30 -2.18 -10.89
CA VAL A 64 2.90 -0.87 -10.35
C VAL A 64 1.95 -1.07 -9.18
N LEU A 65 2.18 -0.37 -8.07
CA LEU A 65 1.23 -0.18 -6.98
C LEU A 65 0.69 1.26 -7.07
N ARG A 66 -0.63 1.40 -7.05
CA ARG A 66 -1.29 2.70 -6.87
C ARG A 66 -2.14 2.65 -5.62
N VAL A 67 -2.05 3.71 -4.82
CA VAL A 67 -2.84 3.87 -3.60
C VAL A 67 -3.47 5.26 -3.66
N ASN A 68 -4.77 5.35 -3.39
CA ASN A 68 -5.41 6.60 -3.07
C ASN A 68 -4.84 7.06 -1.72
N LEU A 69 -4.02 8.10 -1.73
CA LEU A 69 -3.31 8.64 -0.59
C LEU A 69 -3.02 10.10 -0.87
N ARG A 70 -3.35 11.00 0.06
CA ARG A 70 -3.02 12.43 -0.07
C ARG A 70 -1.59 12.67 0.39
N MET A 71 -0.91 13.60 -0.28
CA MET A 71 0.44 14.00 0.12
C MET A 71 0.50 14.51 1.56
N SER A 72 -0.55 15.17 2.06
CA SER A 72 -0.66 15.64 3.45
C SER A 72 -0.80 14.53 4.49
N GLU A 73 -1.11 13.30 4.07
CA GLU A 73 -1.27 12.14 4.97
C GLU A 73 0.05 11.39 5.18
N VAL A 74 1.06 11.64 4.33
CA VAL A 74 2.39 11.04 4.47
C VAL A 74 3.14 11.72 5.61
N LYS A 75 3.40 10.96 6.67
CA LYS A 75 4.18 11.43 7.83
C LYS A 75 5.60 10.87 7.75
N GLU A 76 6.57 11.68 8.11
CA GLU A 76 7.90 11.16 8.41
C GLU A 76 7.81 10.22 9.63
N PRO A 77 8.56 9.10 9.63
CA PRO A 77 8.64 8.27 10.82
C PRO A 77 9.16 9.13 11.97
N ALA A 78 8.50 9.06 13.13
CA ALA A 78 9.00 9.71 14.33
C ALA A 78 10.42 9.20 14.57
N LYS A 79 11.40 10.10 14.60
CA LYS A 79 12.73 9.75 15.10
C LYS A 79 12.52 9.34 16.55
N ASN A 80 12.73 8.07 16.86
CA ASN A 80 12.90 7.66 18.25
C ASN A 80 14.15 8.42 18.72
N ASP A 81 13.93 9.41 19.58
CA ASP A 81 14.97 10.07 20.35
C ASP A 81 15.40 9.02 21.38
N ASP A 82 16.28 8.10 20.95
CA ASP A 82 16.97 7.20 21.86
C ASP A 82 17.98 8.07 22.61
N GLY A 83 17.46 8.73 23.65
CA GLY A 83 18.22 9.51 24.61
C GLY A 83 19.22 8.60 25.32
N GLY A 84 20.36 8.40 24.67
CA GLY A 84 21.59 8.02 25.34
C GLY A 84 22.14 9.25 26.04
N GLU A 85 21.86 9.38 27.33
CA GLU A 85 22.75 10.10 28.24
C GLU A 85 23.25 9.10 29.29
N GLU A 86 24.53 8.77 29.09
CA GLU A 86 25.60 8.30 30.00
C GLU A 86 25.29 7.47 31.25
#